data_AF-A0A395NPT4-F1
#
_entry.id   AF-A0A395NPT4-F1
#
_cell.length_a   1.000
_cell.length_b   1.000
_cell.length_c   1.000
_cell.angle_alpha   90.00
_cell.angle_beta   90.00
_cell.angle_gamma   90.00
#
_symmetry.space_group_name_H-M   'P 1'
#
loop_
_entity.id
_entity.type
_entity.pdbx_description
1 polymer ?
#
loop_
_entity_poly.entity_id
_entity_poly.type
_entity_poly.pdbx_seq_one_letter_code
_entity_poly.pdbx_strand_id
1 'polypeptide(L)'
;MKFTVVLATFVAAAYGQTIGDIPPCAIPCIQNAIATETTCAANDFKCACQTDNFNAILAASTSCVIAACGADTAINKVLPAVQALCAAQ
;
A
#
# COMPACT_ATOMS: atom_id res chain seq x y z
N MET A 1 4.32 -1.26 48.28
CA MET A 1 4.55 -2.06 47.06
C MET A 1 5.04 -1.12 45.97
N LYS A 2 6.24 -1.37 45.42
CA LYS A 2 6.83 -0.54 44.36
C LYS A 2 6.44 -1.17 43.02
N PHE A 3 5.47 -0.58 42.33
CA PHE A 3 5.04 -1.07 41.00
C PHE A 3 5.96 -0.49 39.94
N THR A 4 7.05 -1.21 39.67
CA THR A 4 7.89 -0.96 38.50
C THR A 4 7.13 -1.46 37.27
N VAL A 5 6.34 -0.59 36.65
CA VAL A 5 5.71 -0.88 35.35
C VAL A 5 6.76 -0.64 34.28
N VAL A 6 7.48 -1.70 33.91
CA VAL A 6 8.27 -1.71 32.68
C VAL A 6 7.27 -1.81 31.53
N LEU A 7 7.00 -0.68 30.88
CA LEU A 7 6.31 -0.62 29.60
C LEU A 7 7.20 -1.32 28.56
N ALA A 8 7.01 -2.62 28.39
CA ALA A 8 7.48 -3.33 27.22
C ALA A 8 6.72 -2.78 26.02
N THR A 9 7.36 -1.88 25.28
CA THR A 9 6.89 -1.39 23.99
C THR A 9 6.71 -2.60 23.07
N PHE A 10 5.46 -2.95 22.80
CA PHE A 10 5.13 -3.91 21.75
C PHE A 10 5.56 -3.30 20.41
N VAL A 11 6.76 -3.65 19.95
CA VAL A 11 7.07 -3.55 18.52
C VAL A 11 6.27 -4.65 17.83
N ALA A 12 5.06 -4.30 17.40
CA ALA A 12 4.37 -5.10 16.39
C ALA A 12 5.25 -5.07 15.14
N ALA A 13 6.04 -6.11 14.95
CA ALA A 13 6.59 -6.41 13.63
C ALA A 13 5.37 -6.78 12.77
N ALA A 14 4.78 -5.79 12.12
CA ALA A 14 3.96 -6.05 10.95
C ALA A 14 4.89 -6.79 10.00
N TYR A 15 4.63 -8.08 9.80
CA TYR A 15 5.12 -8.77 8.61
C TYR A 15 4.41 -8.09 7.46
N GLY A 16 4.97 -6.97 7.02
CA GLY A 16 4.41 -6.17 5.94
C GLY A 16 4.36 -7.09 4.74
N GLN A 17 3.15 -7.43 4.30
CA GLN A 17 2.96 -7.84 2.92
C GLN A 17 3.74 -6.84 2.08
N THR A 18 4.58 -7.35 1.19
CA THR A 18 5.46 -6.46 0.44
C THR A 18 4.76 -6.09 -0.85
N ILE A 19 5.21 -5.02 -1.50
CA ILE A 19 4.76 -4.70 -2.86
C ILE A 19 4.92 -5.87 -3.84
N GLY A 20 5.71 -6.90 -3.52
CA GLY A 20 5.83 -8.13 -4.31
C GLY A 20 4.57 -9.02 -4.36
N ASP A 21 3.62 -8.84 -3.45
CA ASP A 21 2.33 -9.56 -3.48
C ASP A 21 1.34 -8.94 -4.51
N ILE A 22 1.66 -7.74 -5.00
CA ILE A 22 0.89 -7.05 -6.04
C ILE A 22 1.33 -7.57 -7.42
N PRO A 23 0.38 -7.86 -8.34
CA PRO A 23 0.73 -8.26 -9.70
C PRO A 23 1.71 -7.29 -10.37
N PRO A 24 2.79 -7.79 -11.01
CA PRO A 24 3.89 -6.96 -11.50
C PRO A 24 3.46 -5.94 -12.55
N CYS A 25 2.38 -6.22 -13.29
CA CYS A 25 1.79 -5.29 -14.26
C CYS A 25 1.27 -3.98 -13.63
N ALA A 26 0.94 -3.98 -12.33
CA ALA A 26 0.39 -2.82 -11.63
C ALA A 26 1.47 -1.99 -10.91
N ILE A 27 2.63 -2.57 -10.60
CA ILE A 27 3.70 -1.93 -9.82
C ILE A 27 4.10 -0.58 -10.40
N PRO A 28 4.38 -0.44 -11.72
CA PRO A 28 4.81 0.85 -12.28
C PRO A 28 3.70 1.90 -12.21
N CYS A 29 2.44 1.49 -12.40
CA CYS A 29 1.29 2.39 -12.31
C CYS A 29 1.13 2.95 -10.90
N ILE A 30 1.25 2.10 -9.88
CA ILE A 30 1.12 2.49 -8.47
C ILE A 30 2.30 3.36 -8.06
N GLN A 31 3.53 2.99 -8.40
CA GLN A 31 4.72 3.79 -8.08
C GLN A 31 4.70 5.16 -8.75
N ASN A 32 4.26 5.24 -10.01
CA ASN A 32 4.09 6.51 -10.69
C ASN A 32 3.03 7.38 -9.99
N ALA A 33 1.87 6.80 -9.65
CA ALA A 33 0.83 7.52 -8.94
C ALA A 33 1.27 7.98 -7.54
N ILE A 34 2.06 7.19 -6.80
CA ILE A 34 2.66 7.63 -5.53
C ILE A 34 3.53 8.87 -5.79
N ALA A 35 4.36 8.84 -6.83
CA ALA A 35 5.28 9.94 -7.14
C ALA A 35 4.58 11.21 -7.64
N THR A 36 3.43 11.11 -8.32
CA THR A 36 2.70 12.27 -8.87
C THR A 36 1.63 12.82 -7.95
N GLU A 37 0.98 11.97 -7.16
CA GLU A 37 -0.20 12.36 -6.36
C GLU A 37 0.13 12.62 -4.88
N THR A 38 1.32 12.23 -4.42
CA THR A 38 1.67 12.31 -2.99
C THR A 38 3.07 12.86 -2.77
N THR A 39 3.37 13.18 -1.52
CA THR A 39 4.73 13.51 -1.07
C THR A 39 5.47 12.32 -0.46
N CYS A 40 4.86 11.12 -0.51
CA CYS A 40 5.43 9.90 0.04
C CYS A 40 6.64 9.46 -0.77
N ALA A 41 7.62 8.84 -0.10
CA ALA A 41 8.65 8.10 -0.84
C ALA A 41 8.02 6.91 -1.55
N ALA A 42 8.58 6.49 -2.69
CA ALA A 42 8.00 5.43 -3.54
C ALA A 42 7.84 4.06 -2.85
N ASN A 43 8.57 3.83 -1.76
CA ASN A 43 8.51 2.63 -0.92
C ASN A 43 7.96 2.89 0.49
N ASP A 44 7.49 4.10 0.79
CA ASP A 44 6.83 4.44 2.05
C ASP A 44 5.34 4.07 1.96
N PHE A 45 5.06 2.77 2.06
CA PHE A 45 3.70 2.27 1.98
C PHE A 45 2.83 2.71 3.15
N LYS A 46 3.43 3.00 4.31
CA LYS A 46 2.71 3.58 5.44
C LYS A 46 2.17 4.98 5.13
N CYS A 47 2.97 5.81 4.45
CA CYS A 47 2.50 7.10 3.94
C CYS A 47 1.50 6.93 2.81
N ALA A 48 1.82 6.08 1.81
CA ALA A 48 0.97 5.88 0.63
C ALA A 48 -0.42 5.31 0.97
N CYS A 49 -0.53 4.52 2.03
CA CYS A 49 -1.77 3.90 2.49
C CYS A 49 -2.60 4.78 3.44
N GLN A 50 -2.17 6.00 3.77
CA GLN A 50 -3.05 6.97 4.43
C GLN A 50 -4.25 7.26 3.53
N THR A 51 -5.44 7.41 4.11
CA THR A 51 -6.71 7.49 3.37
C THR A 51 -6.67 8.47 2.20
N ASP A 52 -6.16 9.69 2.39
CA ASP A 52 -6.13 10.71 1.34
C ASP A 52 -5.15 10.36 0.22
N ASN A 53 -3.94 9.90 0.58
CA ASN A 53 -2.92 9.46 -0.36
C ASN A 53 -3.40 8.24 -1.16
N PHE A 54 -3.96 7.25 -0.47
CA PHE A 54 -4.45 6.03 -1.09
C PHE A 54 -5.57 6.32 -2.10
N ASN A 55 -6.52 7.18 -1.75
CA ASN A 55 -7.60 7.56 -2.66
C ASN A 55 -7.07 8.29 -3.90
N ALA A 56 -6.10 9.19 -3.74
CA ALA A 56 -5.47 9.89 -4.85
C ALA A 56 -4.70 8.91 -5.77
N ILE A 57 -3.89 8.02 -5.18
CA ILE A 57 -3.15 6.97 -5.89
C ILE A 57 -4.12 6.04 -6.64
N LEU A 58 -5.19 5.59 -6.00
CA LEU A 58 -6.18 4.71 -6.61
C LEU A 58 -6.82 5.38 -7.82
N ALA A 59 -7.26 6.63 -7.68
CA ALA A 59 -7.87 7.39 -8.77
C ALA A 59 -6.91 7.57 -9.96
N ALA A 60 -5.65 7.95 -9.71
CA ALA A 60 -4.65 8.19 -10.74
C ALA A 60 -4.12 6.91 -11.41
N SER A 61 -4.04 5.79 -10.66
CA SER A 61 -3.48 4.54 -11.18
C SER A 61 -4.51 3.63 -11.86
N THR A 62 -5.81 3.78 -11.59
CA THR A 62 -6.86 2.85 -12.06
C THR A 62 -6.83 2.63 -13.57
N SER A 63 -6.76 3.69 -14.37
CA SER A 63 -6.75 3.59 -15.85
C SER A 63 -5.49 2.88 -16.35
N CYS A 64 -4.32 3.19 -15.77
CA CYS A 64 -3.05 2.54 -16.07
C CYS A 64 -3.09 1.05 -15.71
N VAL A 65 -3.59 0.71 -14.51
CA VAL A 65 -3.69 -0.67 -14.04
C VAL A 65 -4.62 -1.48 -14.93
N ILE A 66 -5.78 -0.94 -15.32
CA ILE A 66 -6.71 -1.62 -16.24
C ILE A 66 -6.04 -1.84 -17.61
N ALA A 67 -5.31 -0.85 -18.13
CA ALA A 67 -4.63 -0.98 -19.42
C ALA A 67 -3.48 -1.99 -19.38
N ALA A 68 -2.71 -2.06 -18.28
CA ALA A 68 -1.54 -2.92 -18.16
C ALA A 68 -1.86 -4.35 -17.71
N CYS A 69 -2.84 -4.51 -16.82
CA CYS A 69 -3.21 -5.80 -16.22
C CYS A 69 -4.49 -6.40 -16.80
N GLY A 70 -5.33 -5.60 -17.45
CA GLY A 70 -6.70 -5.95 -17.77
C GLY A 70 -7.66 -5.77 -16.58
N ALA A 71 -8.93 -5.48 -16.86
CA ALA A 71 -9.93 -5.17 -15.85
C ALA A 71 -10.15 -6.32 -14.84
N ASP A 72 -10.15 -7.57 -15.29
CA ASP A 72 -10.34 -8.73 -14.42
C ASP A 72 -9.21 -8.86 -13.38
N THR A 73 -7.95 -8.75 -13.82
CA THR A 73 -6.79 -8.79 -12.91
C THR A 73 -6.76 -7.57 -12.00
N ALA A 74 -7.10 -6.39 -12.51
CA ALA A 74 -7.18 -5.17 -11.70
C ALA A 74 -8.15 -5.34 -10.51
N ILE A 75 -9.35 -5.86 -10.77
CA ILE A 75 -10.41 -6.00 -9.76
C ILE A 75 -10.16 -7.20 -8.84
N ASN A 76 -9.79 -8.35 -9.39
CA ASN A 76 -9.76 -9.61 -8.64
C ASN A 76 -8.40 -9.95 -8.02
N LYS A 77 -7.32 -9.25 -8.43
CA LYS A 77 -5.96 -9.52 -7.96
C LYS A 77 -5.28 -8.28 -7.41
N VAL A 78 -5.21 -7.20 -8.20
CA VAL A 78 -4.46 -5.99 -7.82
C VAL A 78 -5.13 -5.28 -6.65
N LEU A 79 -6.41 -4.94 -6.77
CA LEU A 79 -7.12 -4.20 -5.73
C LEU A 79 -7.10 -4.92 -4.37
N PRO A 80 -7.41 -6.23 -4.27
CA PRO A 80 -7.31 -6.97 -3.00
C PRO A 80 -5.88 -7.02 -2.45
N ALA A 81 -4.86 -7.20 -3.32
CA ALA A 81 -3.46 -7.22 -2.88
C ALA A 81 -3.02 -5.87 -2.31
N VAL A 82 -3.41 -4.76 -2.93
CA VAL A 82 -3.10 -3.41 -2.42
C VAL A 82 -3.86 -3.13 -1.12
N GLN A 83 -5.12 -3.56 -1.00
CA GLN A 83 -5.88 -3.43 0.26
C GLN A 83 -5.23 -4.23 1.39
N ALA A 84 -4.77 -5.46 1.10
CA ALA A 84 -4.06 -6.28 2.07
C ALA A 84 -2.71 -5.66 2.47
N LEU A 85 -1.97 -5.11 1.51
CA LEU A 85 -0.75 -4.32 1.76
C LEU A 85 -1.04 -3.18 2.74
N CYS A 86 -2.05 -2.36 2.46
CA CYS A 86 -2.40 -1.20 3.28
C CYS A 86 -2.96 -1.56 4.66
N ALA A 87 -3.69 -2.67 4.79
CA ALA A 87 -4.15 -3.17 6.08
C ALA A 87 -3.01 -3.62 7.00
N ALA A 88 -1.82 -3.88 6.44
CA ALA A 88 -0.63 -4.30 7.17
C ALA A 88 0.33 -3.14 7.54
N GLN A 89 0.02 -1.88 7.21
CA GLN A 89 0.89 -0.72 7.48
C GLN A 89 0.50 0.10 8.72
#